data_AF-K3WAF6-F1
#
_entry.id   AF-K3WAF6-F1
#
_cell.length_a   1.000
_cell.length_b   1.000
_cell.length_c   1.000
_cell.angle_alpha   90.00
_cell.angle_beta   90.00
_cell.angle_gamma   90.00
#
_symmetry.space_group_name_H-M   'P 1'
#
loop_
_entity.id
_entity.type
_entity.pdbx_description
1 polymer ?
#
loop_
_entity_poly.entity_id
_entity_poly.type
_entity_poly.pdbx_seq_one_letter_code
_entity_poly.pdbx_strand_id
1 'polypeptide(L)' 'MAGGTKLTTVEQGQIQVLKAQKLSFRAITKTIARSKTVVENFLKDRHYYASKKRAERVPKLSERDRRAILCHVTINKSSS' A
#
# COMPACT_ATOMS: atom_id res chain seq x y z
N MET A 1 -11.72 -0.52 6.58
CA MET A 1 -12.16 0.35 5.47
C MET A 1 -11.24 0.16 4.29
N ALA A 2 -11.67 -0.59 3.28
CA ALA A 2 -10.92 -0.79 2.04
C ALA A 2 -11.90 -0.56 0.89
N GLY A 3 -11.71 0.53 0.16
CA GLY A 3 -12.60 0.92 -0.94
C GLY A 3 -12.15 2.20 -1.66
N GLY A 4 -10.85 2.49 -1.70
CA GLY A 4 -10.33 3.66 -2.38
C GLY A 4 -8.95 3.38 -2.95
N THR A 5 -8.75 3.73 -4.22
CA THR A 5 -7.42 3.77 -4.85
C THR A 5 -6.53 4.77 -4.11
N LYS A 6 -5.22 4.52 -4.09
CA LYS A 6 -4.24 5.46 -3.56
C LYS A 6 -4.28 6.76 -4.39
N LEU A 7 -3.97 7.89 -3.77
CA LEU A 7 -3.77 9.15 -4.50
C LEU A 7 -2.68 8.97 -5.57
N THR A 8 -3.01 9.30 -6.81
CA THR A 8 -2.07 9.37 -7.92
C THR A 8 -1.09 10.53 -7.74
N THR A 9 0.04 10.51 -8.43
CA THR A 9 1.04 11.60 -8.39
C THR A 9 0.44 12.95 -8.79
N VAL A 10 -0.46 12.96 -9.76
CA VAL A 10 -1.18 14.17 -10.22
C VAL A 10 -2.07 14.72 -9.11
N GLU A 11 -2.92 13.88 -8.50
CA GLU A 11 -3.79 14.30 -7.39
C GLU A 11 -2.97 14.79 -6.18
N GLN A 12 -1.84 14.13 -5.89
CA GLN A 12 -0.92 14.57 -4.84
C GLN A 12 -0.38 15.98 -5.12
N GLY A 13 0.05 16.25 -6.36
CA GLY A 13 0.48 17.59 -6.78
C GLY A 13 -0.63 18.63 -6.65
N GLN A 14 -1.86 18.30 -7.07
CA GLN A 14 -3.02 19.17 -6.93
C GLN A 14 -3.31 19.51 -5.45
N ILE A 15 -3.29 18.51 -4.55
CA ILE A 15 -3.47 18.75 -3.11
C ILE A 15 -2.43 19.75 -2.59
N GLN A 16 -1.17 19.61 -3.01
CA GLN A 16 -0.08 20.47 -2.57
C GLN A 16 -0.28 21.92 -3.01
N VAL A 17 -0.62 22.12 -4.29
CA VAL A 17 -0.88 23.46 -4.85
C VAL A 17 -2.07 24.11 -4.15
N LEU A 18 -3.19 23.39 -4.02
CA LEU A 18 -4.40 23.91 -3.38
C LEU A 18 -4.17 24.22 -1.89
N LYS A 19 -3.35 23.41 -1.20
CA LYS A 19 -2.99 23.67 0.19
C LYS A 19 -2.07 24.88 0.32
N ALA A 20 -1.15 25.09 -0.62
CA ALA A 20 -0.30 26.29 -0.67
C ALA A 20 -1.13 27.57 -0.89
N GLN A 21 -2.23 27.47 -1.66
CA GLN A 21 -3.23 28.53 -1.83
C GLN A 21 -4.13 28.73 -0.59
N LYS A 22 -3.84 28.06 0.54
CA LYS A 22 -4.60 28.13 1.79
C LYS A 22 -6.08 27.74 1.67
N LEU A 23 -6.44 26.93 0.68
CA LEU A 23 -7.81 26.43 0.56
C LEU A 23 -8.16 25.49 1.72
N SER A 24 -9.45 25.50 2.08
CA SER A 24 -9.97 24.60 3.12
C SER A 24 -10.01 23.15 2.63
N PHE A 25 -9.93 22.19 3.56
CA PHE A 25 -10.06 20.78 3.22
C PHE A 25 -11.36 20.46 2.48
N ARG A 26 -12.46 21.17 2.81
CA ARG A 26 -13.74 21.01 2.12
C ARG A 26 -13.67 21.47 0.66
N ALA A 27 -12.95 22.54 0.37
CA ALA A 27 -12.72 22.98 -1.01
C ALA A 27 -11.85 21.98 -1.77
N ILE A 28 -10.74 21.52 -1.17
CA ILE A 28 -9.80 20.57 -1.78
C ILE A 28 -10.46 19.22 -2.10
N THR A 29 -11.28 18.72 -1.18
CA THR A 29 -12.00 17.45 -1.37
C THR A 29 -13.03 17.55 -2.48
N LYS A 30 -13.70 18.71 -2.62
CA LYS A 30 -14.65 18.98 -3.69
C LYS A 30 -13.98 19.07 -5.06
N THR A 31 -12.79 19.68 -5.13
CA THR A 31 -12.06 19.82 -6.40
C THR A 31 -11.45 18.51 -6.89
N ILE A 32 -10.92 17.69 -5.98
CA ILE A 32 -10.22 16.44 -6.33
C ILE A 32 -11.16 15.21 -6.27
N ALA A 33 -12.40 15.40 -5.80
CA ALA A 33 -13.38 14.33 -5.60
C ALA A 33 -12.86 13.17 -4.74
N ARG A 34 -12.03 13.49 -3.73
CA ARG A 34 -11.46 12.53 -2.77
C ARG A 34 -11.96 12.79 -1.36
N SER A 35 -11.94 11.73 -0.54
CA SER A 35 -12.40 11.85 0.85
C SER A 35 -11.49 12.78 1.66
N LYS A 36 -12.10 13.48 2.61
CA LYS A 36 -11.39 14.35 3.57
C LYS A 36 -10.28 13.59 4.31
N THR A 37 -10.56 12.38 4.76
CA THR A 37 -9.60 11.53 5.48
C THR A 37 -8.37 11.19 4.64
N VAL A 38 -8.54 10.94 3.34
CA VAL A 38 -7.42 10.66 2.44
C VAL A 38 -6.54 11.89 2.24
N VAL A 39 -7.15 13.05 2.04
CA VAL A 39 -6.43 14.34 1.88
C VAL A 39 -5.68 14.71 3.16
N GLU A 40 -6.32 14.54 4.33
CA GLU A 40 -5.67 14.79 5.62
C GLU A 40 -4.51 13.84 5.88
N ASN A 41 -4.68 12.54 5.64
CA ASN A 41 -3.61 11.55 5.83
C ASN A 41 -2.43 11.83 4.90
N PHE A 42 -2.69 12.24 3.65
CA PHE A 42 -1.63 12.64 2.73
C PHE A 42 -0.88 13.89 3.20
N LEU A 43 -1.60 14.91 3.67
CA LEU A 43 -0.97 16.15 4.14
C LEU A 43 -0.21 15.99 5.46
N LYS A 44 -0.61 15.03 6.31
CA LYS A 44 0.13 14.66 7.52
C LYS A 44 1.44 13.94 7.19
N ASP A 45 1.40 12.94 6.32
CA ASP A 45 2.54 12.09 5.97
C ASP A 45 2.91 12.19 4.48
N ARG A 46 3.27 13.38 4.02
CA ARG A 46 3.51 13.64 2.58
C ARG A 46 4.63 12.79 1.99
N HIS A 47 5.72 12.58 2.72
CA HIS A 47 6.89 11.84 2.24
C HIS A 47 6.68 10.33 2.25
N TYR A 48 5.87 9.82 3.18
CA TYR A 48 5.66 8.39 3.40
C TYR A 48 4.25 7.92 3.05
N TYR A 49 3.48 8.75 2.33
CA TYR A 49 2.11 8.41 1.97
C TYR A 49 2.06 7.12 1.17
N ALA A 50 1.36 6.13 1.73
CA ALA A 50 1.15 4.82 1.13
C ALA A 50 2.43 4.06 0.71
N SER A 51 3.59 4.44 1.27
CA SER A 51 4.89 3.79 1.05
C SER A 51 5.03 2.49 1.85
N LYS A 52 4.34 2.41 3.00
CA LYS A 52 4.34 1.22 3.85
C LYS A 52 3.71 0.04 3.10
N LYS A 53 4.55 -0.91 2.70
CA LYS A 53 4.10 -2.23 2.25
C LYS A 53 3.39 -2.90 3.42
N ARG A 54 2.21 -3.45 3.17
CA ARG A 54 1.54 -4.28 4.17
C ARG A 54 2.33 -5.57 4.28
N ALA A 55 2.55 -6.02 5.52
CA ALA A 55 3.08 -7.36 5.74
C ALA A 55 2.11 -8.36 5.09
N GLU A 56 2.67 -9.28 4.32
CA GLU A 56 1.90 -10.38 3.77
C GLU A 56 1.51 -11.32 4.90
N ARG A 57 0.48 -12.14 4.63
CA ARG A 57 0.11 -13.19 5.56
C ARG A 57 1.26 -14.18 5.66
N VAL A 58 1.76 -14.39 6.87
CA VAL A 58 2.83 -15.36 7.13
C VAL A 58 2.36 -16.75 6.66
N PRO A 59 3.15 -17.46 5.84
CA PRO A 59 2.80 -18.79 5.38
C PRO A 59 2.81 -19.79 6.56
N LYS A 60 1.97 -20.83 6.47
CA LYS A 60 1.90 -21.89 7.49
C LYS A 60 3.17 -22.74 7.56
N LEU A 61 3.83 -22.91 6.42
CA LEU A 61 5.08 -23.66 6.31
C LEU A 61 6.25 -22.71 6.40
N SER A 62 7.22 -23.06 7.24
CA SER A 62 8.50 -22.38 7.28
C SER A 62 9.36 -22.78 6.08
N GLU A 63 10.43 -22.03 5.85
CA GLU A 63 11.40 -22.33 4.79
C GLU A 63 12.12 -23.67 5.03
N ARG A 64 12.23 -24.09 6.29
CA ARG A 64 12.74 -25.42 6.66
C ARG A 64 11.77 -26.51 6.21
N ASP A 65 10.47 -26.33 6.44
CA ASP A 65 9.46 -27.32 6.07
C ASP A 65 9.38 -27.47 4.54
N ARG A 66 9.42 -26.34 3.81
CA ARG A 66 9.49 -26.34 2.35
C ARG A 66 10.71 -27.12 1.84
N ARG A 67 11.88 -26.89 2.44
CA ARG A 67 13.12 -27.62 2.09
C ARG A 67 13.03 -29.11 2.40
N ALA A 68 12.48 -29.48 3.56
CA ALA A 68 12.31 -30.88 3.92
C ALA A 68 11.40 -31.63 2.93
N ILE A 69 10.29 -31.02 2.53
CA ILE A 69 9.38 -31.57 1.51
C ILE A 69 10.11 -31.74 0.17
N LEU A 70 10.83 -30.70 -0.28
CA LEU A 70 11.57 -30.76 -1.55
C LEU A 70 12.62 -31.87 -1.55
N CYS A 71 13.44 -31.97 -0.50
CA CYS A 71 14.46 -33.02 -0.37
C CYS A 71 13.84 -34.41 -0.45
N HIS A 72 12.73 -34.64 0.28
CA HIS A 72 12.05 -35.93 0.28
C HIS A 72 11.51 -36.31 -1.10
N VAL A 73 10.96 -35.34 -1.85
CA VAL A 73 10.48 -35.57 -3.22
C VAL A 73 11.64 -35.85 -4.18
N THR A 74 12.76 -35.13 -4.07
CA THR A 74 13.92 -35.34 -4.95
C THR A 74 14.59 -36.68 -4.71
N ILE A 75 14.73 -37.10 -3.45
CA ILE A 75 15.35 -38.39 -3.09
C ILE A 75 14.53 -39.56 -3.65
N ASN A 76 13.20 -39.47 -3.54
CA ASN A 76 12.30 -40.51 -4.07
C ASN A 76 12.24 -40.53 -5.60
N LYS A 77 12.48 -39.41 -6.28
CA LYS A 77 12.54 -39.34 -7.76
C LYS A 77 13.82 -39.96 -8.35
N SER A 78 14.93 -39.89 -7.64
CA SER A 78 16.21 -40.49 -8.06
C SER A 78 16.30 -42.00 -7.81
N SER A 79 15.32 -42.58 -7.13
CA SER A 79 15.24 -43.99 -6.78
C SER A 79 14.16 -44.77 -7.55
N SER A 80 13.61 -44.17 -8.62
CA SER A 80 12.76 -44.81 -9.64
C SER A 80 13.42 -44.66 -11.01
#